data_AF-A0A1U9YI88-F1
#
_entry.id   AF-A0A1U9YI88-F1
#
_cell.length_a   1.000
_cell.length_b   1.000
_cell.length_c   1.000
_cell.angle_alpha   90.00
_cell.angle_beta   90.00
_cell.angle_gamma   90.00
#
_symmetry.space_group_name_H-M   'P 1'
#
loop_
_entity.id
_entity.type
_entity.pdbx_description
1 polymer ?
#
loop_
_entity_poly.entity_id
_entity_poly.type
_entity_poly.pdbx_seq_one_letter_code
_entity_poly.pdbx_strand_id
1 'polypeptide(L)'
;MRSNRVVEFPEDFWIPIPLDTDNISSLSPFLVPQDHLGNSGTFYAMAGFTFFLFVVGTSINTLTIVCTMRYKKLRSHLNYILVNLAVANLLVSVVGSFTTCFSFTFRYFIFGPLACKIEGFVATLGGMVSLWSLAVVAFERWLVICKPLGNVAFKPEHATACCVITWIFALTASVPPLLGWSRYIPEGLQCSCGPDWYTTNNKYNNESYVMFLFCFCFAAPFTTIIFCYSQLLVTLKMVAKAQAESASTQKAEKEVTRMVVVMVLGFLVCWMPYASFALWVVNNRGQKFDLRLATLPSCLSKASTVYNPVIYVFLNKQFRTCMLNMLGMGDGEEEVSTTQSVTEVSKVGPA
;
A
#
# COMPACT_ATOMS: atom_id res chain seq x y z
N MET A 1 -27.94 -13.68 39.74
CA MET A 1 -27.99 -12.47 38.89
C MET A 1 -26.56 -11.94 38.75
N ARG A 2 -25.86 -12.30 37.66
CA ARG A 2 -24.54 -11.70 37.36
C ARG A 2 -24.80 -10.27 36.91
N SER A 3 -24.37 -9.31 37.72
CA SER A 3 -24.39 -7.89 37.39
C SER A 3 -23.66 -7.69 36.04
N ASN A 4 -24.36 -7.12 35.06
CA ASN A 4 -23.76 -6.58 33.83
C ASN A 4 -22.89 -5.37 34.19
N ARG A 5 -21.74 -5.59 34.85
CA ARG A 5 -20.70 -4.56 34.94
C ARG A 5 -20.16 -4.37 33.53
N VAL A 6 -20.44 -3.23 32.93
CA VAL A 6 -19.72 -2.76 31.77
C VAL A 6 -18.27 -2.57 32.22
N VAL A 7 -17.39 -3.50 31.85
CA VAL A 7 -15.96 -3.38 32.11
C VAL A 7 -15.45 -2.28 31.17
N GLU A 8 -15.20 -1.09 31.72
CA GLU A 8 -14.55 -0.01 30.98
C GLU A 8 -13.08 -0.39 30.77
N PHE A 9 -12.76 -0.81 29.54
CA PHE A 9 -11.39 -1.04 29.13
C PHE A 9 -10.64 0.30 29.02
N PRO A 10 -9.33 0.33 29.32
CA PRO A 10 -8.50 1.48 29.01
C PRO A 10 -8.64 1.87 27.54
N GLU A 11 -8.70 3.18 27.28
CA GLU A 11 -9.02 3.73 25.94
C GLU A 11 -8.03 3.30 24.84
N ASP A 12 -6.85 2.83 25.23
CA ASP A 12 -5.73 2.53 24.35
C ASP A 12 -5.73 1.10 23.75
N PHE A 13 -6.66 0.21 24.13
CA PHE A 13 -6.73 -1.12 23.51
C PHE A 13 -8.10 -1.80 23.55
N TRP A 14 -8.19 -2.91 22.83
CA TRP A 14 -9.34 -3.80 22.78
C TRP A 14 -8.89 -5.22 23.13
N ILE A 15 -9.66 -5.94 23.96
CA ILE A 15 -9.42 -7.35 24.25
C ILE A 15 -10.40 -8.19 23.42
N PRO A 16 -9.90 -9.11 22.58
CA PRO A 16 -10.72 -9.89 21.65
C PRO A 16 -11.57 -11.01 22.25
N ILE A 17 -11.44 -11.25 23.54
CA ILE A 17 -12.06 -12.37 24.24
C ILE A 17 -12.88 -11.88 25.44
N PRO A 18 -14.01 -12.54 25.76
CA PRO A 18 -14.71 -12.31 27.02
C PRO A 18 -13.76 -12.52 28.19
N LEU A 19 -13.73 -11.56 29.12
CA LEU A 19 -12.94 -11.66 30.32
C LEU A 19 -13.67 -12.55 31.34
N ASP A 20 -13.08 -13.69 31.70
CA ASP A 20 -13.48 -14.48 32.87
C ASP A 20 -12.80 -14.00 34.17
N THR A 21 -12.01 -12.93 34.08
CA THR A 21 -11.26 -12.36 35.20
C THR A 21 -11.44 -10.84 35.24
N ASP A 22 -11.58 -10.26 36.44
CA ASP A 22 -11.59 -8.81 36.63
C ASP A 22 -10.20 -8.16 36.39
N ASN A 23 -9.15 -8.97 36.21
CA ASN A 23 -7.77 -8.49 36.05
C ASN A 23 -7.41 -8.24 34.58
N ILE A 24 -7.82 -7.09 34.06
CA ILE A 24 -7.60 -6.65 32.66
C ILE A 24 -6.11 -6.67 32.26
N SER A 25 -5.17 -6.47 33.21
CA SER A 25 -3.74 -6.46 32.91
C SER A 25 -3.19 -7.84 32.53
N SER A 26 -3.89 -8.93 32.90
CA SER A 26 -3.48 -10.31 32.60
C SER A 26 -3.57 -10.68 31.12
N LEU A 27 -4.24 -9.86 30.31
CA LEU A 27 -4.42 -10.04 28.87
C LEU A 27 -4.03 -8.80 28.07
N SER A 28 -3.36 -7.83 28.72
CA SER A 28 -2.98 -6.58 28.05
C SER A 28 -1.99 -6.85 26.90
N PRO A 29 -2.26 -6.35 25.69
CA PRO A 29 -1.37 -6.52 24.53
C PRO A 29 -0.03 -5.80 24.68
N PHE A 30 0.12 -4.97 25.72
CA PHE A 30 1.32 -4.19 25.99
C PHE A 30 2.17 -4.73 27.15
N LEU A 31 1.63 -5.66 27.95
CA LEU A 31 2.30 -6.12 29.18
C LEU A 31 2.63 -7.62 29.13
N VAL A 32 1.88 -8.43 28.38
CA VAL A 32 2.00 -9.89 28.42
C VAL A 32 1.93 -10.53 27.03
N PRO A 33 2.66 -11.63 26.79
CA PRO A 33 2.54 -12.47 25.60
C PRO A 33 1.10 -12.91 25.31
N GLN A 34 0.72 -12.91 24.05
CA GLN A 34 -0.64 -13.14 23.56
C GLN A 34 -0.84 -14.59 23.11
N ASP A 35 -0.32 -15.54 23.88
CA ASP A 35 -0.29 -16.98 23.58
C ASP A 35 -1.69 -17.62 23.48
N HIS A 36 -2.71 -16.93 24.00
CA HIS A 36 -4.10 -17.35 23.88
C HIS A 36 -4.68 -17.12 22.47
N LEU A 37 -4.04 -16.29 21.62
CA LEU A 37 -4.50 -15.99 20.26
C LEU A 37 -3.86 -16.90 19.19
N GLY A 38 -2.70 -17.49 19.50
CA GLY A 38 -1.90 -18.24 18.54
C GLY A 38 -0.87 -19.14 19.21
N ASN A 39 -0.46 -20.21 18.53
CA ASN A 39 0.69 -20.98 18.99
C ASN A 39 2.00 -20.22 18.70
N SER A 40 3.07 -20.51 19.43
CA SER A 40 4.36 -19.85 19.26
C SER A 40 4.92 -19.96 17.84
N GLY A 41 4.64 -21.06 17.13
CA GLY A 41 5.04 -21.24 15.74
C GLY A 41 4.44 -20.19 14.79
N THR A 42 3.19 -19.79 15.02
CA THR A 42 2.50 -18.76 14.23
C THR A 42 3.15 -17.39 14.46
N PHE A 43 3.43 -17.04 15.71
CA PHE A 43 4.12 -15.79 16.03
C PHE A 43 5.52 -15.74 15.40
N TYR A 44 6.32 -16.79 15.52
CA TYR A 44 7.66 -16.83 14.90
C TYR A 44 7.61 -16.83 13.37
N ALA A 45 6.61 -17.48 12.75
CA ALA A 45 6.41 -17.40 11.31
C ALA A 45 6.09 -15.97 10.86
N MET A 46 5.22 -15.26 11.59
CA MET A 46 4.91 -13.85 11.32
C MET A 46 6.10 -12.92 11.59
N ALA A 47 6.90 -13.20 12.61
CA ALA A 47 8.17 -12.49 12.85
C ALA A 47 9.13 -12.66 11.66
N GLY A 48 9.33 -13.90 11.18
CA GLY A 48 10.17 -14.17 10.01
C GLY A 48 9.66 -13.48 8.74
N PHE A 49 8.34 -13.48 8.51
CA PHE A 49 7.73 -12.79 7.37
C PHE A 49 7.91 -11.27 7.44
N THR A 50 7.65 -10.66 8.60
CA THR A 50 7.77 -9.21 8.78
C THR A 50 9.23 -8.74 8.80
N PHE A 51 10.16 -9.59 9.27
CA PHE A 51 11.59 -9.39 9.09
C PHE A 51 11.99 -9.38 7.61
N PHE A 52 11.48 -10.32 6.82
CA PHE A 52 11.67 -10.32 5.36
C PHE A 52 11.15 -9.03 4.72
N LEU A 53 9.95 -8.58 5.09
CA LEU A 53 9.39 -7.31 4.60
C LEU A 53 10.25 -6.11 4.99
N PHE A 54 10.77 -6.07 6.22
CA PHE A 54 11.67 -5.03 6.67
C PHE A 54 12.96 -4.99 5.84
N VAL A 55 13.65 -6.12 5.70
CA VAL A 55 14.94 -6.19 4.98
C VAL A 55 14.74 -5.91 3.49
N VAL A 56 13.86 -6.64 2.83
CA VAL A 56 13.67 -6.53 1.38
C VAL A 56 12.98 -5.22 1.01
N GLY A 57 11.94 -4.82 1.76
CA GLY A 57 11.21 -3.57 1.53
C GLY A 57 12.11 -2.37 1.71
N THR A 58 12.90 -2.31 2.78
CA THR A 58 13.86 -1.21 2.98
C THR A 58 14.91 -1.18 1.88
N SER A 59 15.45 -2.35 1.52
CA SER A 59 16.49 -2.45 0.49
C SER A 59 16.00 -1.99 -0.88
N ILE A 60 14.88 -2.52 -1.37
CA ILE A 60 14.39 -2.22 -2.73
C ILE A 60 13.91 -0.77 -2.87
N ASN A 61 13.24 -0.21 -1.85
CA ASN A 61 12.78 1.18 -1.91
C ASN A 61 13.94 2.17 -1.79
N THR A 62 14.94 1.88 -0.94
CA THR A 62 16.18 2.68 -0.89
C THR A 62 16.90 2.63 -2.24
N LEU A 63 17.00 1.45 -2.84
CA LEU A 63 17.63 1.25 -4.15
C LEU A 63 16.92 2.05 -5.24
N THR A 64 15.58 2.08 -5.24
CA THR A 64 14.77 2.90 -6.16
C THR A 64 15.11 4.39 -6.05
N ILE A 65 15.23 4.92 -4.83
CA ILE A 65 15.56 6.34 -4.59
C ILE A 65 17.00 6.62 -5.04
N VAL A 66 17.96 5.83 -4.57
CA VAL A 66 19.39 6.01 -4.88
C VAL A 66 19.64 5.88 -6.39
N CYS A 67 19.01 4.92 -7.06
CA CYS A 67 19.12 4.75 -8.51
C CYS A 67 18.58 5.99 -9.25
N THR A 68 17.43 6.51 -8.83
CA THR A 68 16.86 7.75 -9.42
C THR A 68 17.77 8.96 -9.21
N MET A 69 18.38 9.06 -8.02
CA MET A 69 19.37 10.09 -7.73
C MET A 69 20.64 9.91 -8.56
N ARG A 70 21.11 8.68 -8.82
CA ARG A 70 22.36 8.44 -9.55
C ARG A 70 22.24 8.70 -11.05
N TYR A 71 21.13 8.29 -11.66
CA TYR A 71 20.94 8.35 -13.11
C TYR A 71 20.03 9.49 -13.53
N LYS A 72 20.59 10.51 -14.20
CA LYS A 72 19.83 11.66 -14.71
C LYS A 72 18.64 11.26 -15.58
N LYS A 73 18.76 10.16 -16.36
CA LYS A 73 17.68 9.63 -17.21
C LYS A 73 16.41 9.27 -16.44
N LEU A 74 16.55 8.89 -15.16
CA LEU A 74 15.43 8.51 -14.32
C LEU A 74 14.78 9.71 -13.62
N ARG A 75 15.37 10.90 -13.68
CA ARG A 75 14.82 12.12 -13.05
C ARG A 75 13.76 12.82 -13.91
N SER A 76 13.01 12.04 -14.69
CA SER A 76 11.84 12.53 -15.43
C SER A 76 10.67 12.74 -14.47
N HIS A 77 9.82 13.73 -14.77
CA HIS A 77 8.59 13.99 -14.02
C HIS A 77 7.64 12.77 -13.95
N LEU A 78 7.70 11.87 -14.94
CA LEU A 78 6.94 10.60 -14.93
C LEU A 78 7.40 9.60 -13.85
N ASN A 79 8.59 9.81 -13.28
CA ASN A 79 9.15 8.96 -12.24
C ASN A 79 9.02 9.56 -10.84
N TYR A 80 8.53 10.80 -10.70
CA TYR A 80 8.36 11.45 -9.39
C TYR A 80 7.42 10.66 -8.49
N ILE A 81 6.33 10.14 -9.06
CA ILE A 81 5.36 9.33 -8.33
C ILE A 81 5.93 7.98 -7.89
N LEU A 82 6.90 7.42 -8.63
CA LEU A 82 7.58 6.18 -8.24
C LEU A 82 8.53 6.41 -7.06
N VAL A 83 9.21 7.57 -7.04
CA VAL A 83 10.01 7.99 -5.88
C VAL A 83 9.12 8.28 -4.68
N ASN A 84 7.97 8.95 -4.89
CA ASN A 84 6.97 9.22 -3.86
C ASN A 84 6.49 7.92 -3.19
N LEU A 85 6.15 6.92 -4.01
CA LEU A 85 5.79 5.58 -3.57
C LEU A 85 6.93 4.91 -2.78
N ALA A 86 8.18 5.04 -3.23
CA ALA A 86 9.33 4.48 -2.52
C ALA A 86 9.53 5.11 -1.14
N VAL A 87 9.37 6.44 -1.03
CA VAL A 87 9.44 7.16 0.25
C VAL A 87 8.34 6.68 1.20
N ALA A 88 7.10 6.56 0.73
CA ALA A 88 5.98 6.06 1.54
C ALA A 88 6.22 4.62 2.02
N ASN A 89 6.69 3.74 1.14
CA ASN A 89 7.00 2.37 1.50
C ASN A 89 8.15 2.28 2.51
N LEU A 90 9.16 3.14 2.43
CA LEU A 90 10.24 3.18 3.44
C LEU A 90 9.70 3.52 4.83
N LEU A 91 8.75 4.46 4.93
CA LEU A 91 8.11 4.77 6.21
C LEU A 91 7.43 3.52 6.80
N VAL A 92 6.66 2.80 5.99
CA VAL A 92 5.97 1.56 6.43
C VAL A 92 6.96 0.44 6.76
N SER A 93 8.02 0.24 5.97
CA SER A 93 9.02 -0.79 6.24
C SER A 93 9.81 -0.49 7.52
N VAL A 94 10.33 0.73 7.67
CA VAL A 94 11.22 1.11 8.77
C VAL A 94 10.47 1.24 10.09
N VAL A 95 9.25 1.78 10.09
CA VAL A 95 8.46 1.91 11.32
C VAL A 95 7.57 0.69 11.51
N GLY A 96 6.70 0.39 10.53
CA GLY A 96 5.69 -0.68 10.64
C GLY A 96 6.29 -2.08 10.66
N SER A 97 7.04 -2.48 9.63
CA SER A 97 7.58 -3.85 9.55
C SER A 97 8.62 -4.13 10.65
N PHE A 98 9.44 -3.14 11.03
CA PHE A 98 10.38 -3.26 12.14
C PHE A 98 9.67 -3.49 13.49
N THR A 99 8.74 -2.62 13.89
CA THR A 99 8.05 -2.77 15.18
C THR A 99 7.23 -4.06 15.21
N THR A 100 6.57 -4.41 14.10
CA THR A 100 5.77 -5.63 13.99
C THR A 100 6.65 -6.88 14.10
N CYS A 101 7.84 -6.88 13.49
CA CYS A 101 8.81 -7.97 13.61
C CYS A 101 9.18 -8.24 15.06
N PHE A 102 9.61 -7.20 15.79
CA PHE A 102 9.98 -7.33 17.19
C PHE A 102 8.79 -7.76 18.06
N SER A 103 7.62 -7.16 17.86
CA SER A 103 6.41 -7.52 18.59
C SER A 103 6.02 -8.99 18.39
N PHE A 104 6.11 -9.51 17.15
CA PHE A 104 5.87 -10.94 16.90
C PHE A 104 6.92 -11.85 17.55
N THR A 105 8.19 -11.45 17.61
CA THR A 105 9.24 -12.21 18.33
C THR A 105 8.93 -12.32 19.81
N PHE A 106 8.46 -11.24 20.44
CA PHE A 106 8.09 -11.23 21.86
C PHE A 106 6.66 -11.75 22.12
N ARG A 107 5.85 -11.91 21.07
CA ARG A 107 4.44 -12.37 21.07
C ARG A 107 3.44 -11.39 21.68
N TYR A 108 3.81 -10.13 21.81
CA TYR A 108 2.94 -9.02 22.23
C TYR A 108 3.53 -7.70 21.74
N PHE A 109 2.74 -6.62 21.79
CA PHE A 109 3.20 -5.29 21.37
C PHE A 109 4.09 -4.65 22.43
N ILE A 110 5.37 -5.01 22.41
CA ILE A 110 6.36 -4.65 23.44
C ILE A 110 6.65 -3.14 23.56
N PHE A 111 6.40 -2.36 22.50
CA PHE A 111 6.74 -0.93 22.48
C PHE A 111 5.71 -0.02 23.19
N GLY A 112 4.61 -0.60 23.68
CA GLY A 112 3.59 0.11 24.44
C GLY A 112 2.64 1.00 23.61
N PRO A 113 1.70 1.70 24.26
CA PRO A 113 0.58 2.37 23.60
C PRO A 113 0.97 3.52 22.67
N LEU A 114 1.98 4.33 23.05
CA LEU A 114 2.41 5.46 22.22
C LEU A 114 3.00 4.98 20.90
N ALA A 115 3.87 3.96 20.95
CA ALA A 115 4.44 3.37 19.75
C ALA A 115 3.38 2.69 18.88
N CYS A 116 2.32 2.14 19.47
CA CYS A 116 1.18 1.59 18.73
C CYS A 116 0.44 2.66 17.93
N LYS A 117 0.22 3.85 18.52
CA LYS A 117 -0.37 4.99 17.80
C LYS A 117 0.54 5.47 16.66
N ILE A 118 1.85 5.53 16.90
CA ILE A 118 2.84 5.90 15.86
C ILE A 118 2.86 4.86 14.73
N GLU A 119 2.90 3.57 15.06
CA GLU A 119 2.93 2.48 14.09
C GLU A 119 1.67 2.48 13.23
N GLY A 120 0.48 2.51 13.85
CA GLY A 120 -0.78 2.56 13.15
C GLY A 120 -0.90 3.81 12.26
N PHE A 121 -0.47 4.97 12.76
CA PHE A 121 -0.43 6.22 11.97
C PHE A 121 0.48 6.10 10.76
N VAL A 122 1.72 5.65 10.93
CA VAL A 122 2.71 5.57 9.85
C VAL A 122 2.32 4.49 8.83
N ALA A 123 1.83 3.34 9.30
CA ALA A 123 1.33 2.27 8.43
C ALA A 123 0.13 2.75 7.60
N THR A 124 -0.81 3.47 8.22
CA THR A 124 -1.95 4.07 7.50
C THR A 124 -1.46 5.13 6.52
N LEU A 125 -0.67 6.10 6.96
CA LEU A 125 -0.18 7.20 6.12
C LEU A 125 0.56 6.67 4.90
N GLY A 126 1.58 5.82 5.11
CA GLY A 126 2.38 5.27 4.01
C GLY A 126 1.55 4.36 3.11
N GLY A 127 0.67 3.54 3.68
CA GLY A 127 -0.29 2.73 2.93
C GLY A 127 -1.17 3.56 2.00
N MET A 128 -1.72 4.67 2.51
CA MET A 128 -2.58 5.57 1.74
C MET A 128 -1.82 6.35 0.66
N VAL A 129 -0.62 6.86 0.97
CA VAL A 129 0.23 7.49 -0.06
C VAL A 129 0.54 6.49 -1.17
N SER A 130 0.88 5.25 -0.81
CA SER A 130 1.16 4.19 -1.79
C SER A 130 -0.05 3.91 -2.66
N LEU A 131 -1.23 3.74 -2.06
CA LEU A 131 -2.47 3.40 -2.75
C LEU A 131 -2.92 4.51 -3.72
N TRP A 132 -2.92 5.76 -3.28
CA TRP A 132 -3.20 6.90 -4.16
C TRP A 132 -2.11 7.12 -5.22
N SER A 133 -0.85 6.79 -4.93
CA SER A 133 0.22 6.84 -5.94
C SER A 133 -0.04 5.85 -7.08
N LEU A 134 -0.56 4.65 -6.79
CA LEU A 134 -0.97 3.69 -7.83
C LEU A 134 -2.09 4.27 -8.74
N ALA A 135 -3.07 4.93 -8.14
CA ALA A 135 -4.15 5.59 -8.89
C ALA A 135 -3.65 6.76 -9.75
N VAL A 136 -2.74 7.57 -9.21
CA VAL A 136 -2.07 8.65 -9.97
C VAL A 136 -1.26 8.09 -11.13
N VAL A 137 -0.53 7.00 -10.94
CA VAL A 137 0.21 6.34 -12.04
C VAL A 137 -0.76 5.90 -13.15
N ALA A 138 -1.90 5.31 -12.80
CA ALA A 138 -2.91 4.91 -13.78
C ALA A 138 -3.47 6.12 -14.53
N PHE A 139 -3.80 7.20 -13.81
CA PHE A 139 -4.29 8.45 -14.37
C PHE A 139 -3.27 9.13 -15.30
N GLU A 140 -2.02 9.24 -14.87
CA GLU A 140 -0.92 9.80 -15.67
C GLU A 140 -0.77 9.04 -16.99
N ARG A 141 -0.73 7.70 -16.93
CA ARG A 141 -0.59 6.86 -18.13
C ARG A 141 -1.76 7.01 -19.07
N TRP A 142 -2.97 7.04 -18.54
CA TRP A 142 -4.17 7.30 -19.35
C TRP A 142 -4.11 8.69 -20.00
N LEU A 143 -3.77 9.72 -19.23
CA LEU A 143 -3.70 11.08 -19.73
C LEU A 143 -2.65 11.22 -20.84
N VAL A 144 -1.42 10.74 -20.62
CA VAL A 144 -0.32 10.88 -21.58
C VAL A 144 -0.55 10.07 -22.87
N ILE A 145 -1.17 8.89 -22.78
CA ILE A 145 -1.28 7.96 -23.91
C ILE A 145 -2.62 8.11 -24.64
N CYS A 146 -3.74 8.20 -23.93
CA CYS A 146 -5.08 8.24 -24.52
C CYS A 146 -5.54 9.63 -24.92
N LYS A 147 -4.97 10.65 -24.29
CA LYS A 147 -5.24 12.05 -24.61
C LYS A 147 -3.91 12.67 -25.03
N PRO A 148 -3.52 12.59 -26.32
CA PRO A 148 -2.45 13.45 -26.82
C PRO A 148 -2.93 14.88 -26.61
N LEU A 149 -2.57 15.45 -25.47
CA LEU A 149 -3.08 16.72 -24.97
C LEU A 149 -2.53 17.81 -25.89
N GLY A 150 -3.25 18.15 -26.96
CA GLY A 150 -2.83 19.09 -28.02
C GLY A 150 -1.72 20.06 -27.60
N ASN A 151 -2.09 21.18 -26.94
CA ASN A 151 -1.14 22.18 -26.42
C ASN A 151 -0.83 22.05 -24.91
N VAL A 152 -1.37 21.05 -24.19
CA VAL A 152 -1.27 20.97 -22.72
C VAL A 152 -0.45 19.75 -22.32
N ALA A 153 0.87 19.80 -22.43
CA ALA A 153 1.73 18.71 -22.00
C ALA A 153 1.61 18.40 -20.49
N PHE A 154 1.84 17.15 -20.09
CA PHE A 154 2.00 16.79 -18.67
C PHE A 154 3.35 17.32 -18.16
N LYS A 155 3.31 18.43 -17.43
CA LYS A 155 4.48 19.16 -16.96
C LYS A 155 4.95 18.70 -15.57
N PRO A 156 6.19 19.02 -15.17
CA PRO A 156 6.70 18.72 -13.82
C PRO A 156 5.82 19.27 -12.69
N GLU A 157 5.19 20.43 -12.87
CA GLU A 157 4.31 21.02 -11.86
C GLU A 157 3.10 20.13 -11.57
N HIS A 158 2.54 19.49 -12.61
CA HIS A 158 1.45 18.53 -12.45
C HIS A 158 1.91 17.28 -11.70
N ALA A 159 3.11 16.75 -12.02
CA ALA A 159 3.66 15.58 -11.34
C ALA A 159 3.90 15.85 -9.85
N THR A 160 4.47 17.01 -9.50
CA THR A 160 4.65 17.43 -8.11
C THR A 160 3.32 17.64 -7.40
N ALA A 161 2.34 18.29 -8.05
CA ALA A 161 1.00 18.45 -7.49
C ALA A 161 0.34 17.11 -7.18
N CYS A 162 0.43 16.12 -8.09
CA CYS A 162 -0.07 14.78 -7.85
C CYS A 162 0.60 14.12 -6.64
N CYS A 163 1.93 14.25 -6.48
CA CYS A 163 2.62 13.74 -5.30
C CYS A 163 2.07 14.40 -4.02
N VAL A 164 1.99 15.74 -3.97
CA VAL A 164 1.46 16.46 -2.80
C VAL A 164 0.02 16.05 -2.46
N ILE A 165 -0.85 15.90 -3.46
CA ILE A 165 -2.23 15.46 -3.27
C ILE A 165 -2.29 14.08 -2.60
N THR A 166 -1.41 13.14 -2.97
CA THR A 166 -1.39 11.82 -2.32
C THR A 166 -1.10 11.89 -0.82
N TRP A 167 -0.23 12.81 -0.38
CA TRP A 167 0.05 13.04 1.05
C TRP A 167 -1.11 13.70 1.76
N ILE A 168 -1.76 14.69 1.12
CA ILE A 168 -2.97 15.32 1.68
C ILE A 168 -4.06 14.27 1.89
N PHE A 169 -4.35 13.46 0.89
CA PHE A 169 -5.34 12.39 0.99
C PHE A 169 -4.97 11.35 2.05
N ALA A 170 -3.68 11.01 2.16
CA ALA A 170 -3.21 10.11 3.19
C ALA A 170 -3.37 10.69 4.61
N LEU A 171 -3.09 11.98 4.80
CA LEU A 171 -3.28 12.65 6.09
C LEU A 171 -4.77 12.77 6.45
N THR A 172 -5.65 13.04 5.49
CA THR A 172 -7.10 13.02 5.71
C THR A 172 -7.58 11.66 6.22
N ALA A 173 -6.89 10.58 5.88
CA ALA A 173 -7.18 9.24 6.38
C ALA A 173 -6.45 8.91 7.69
N SER A 174 -5.18 9.27 7.86
CA SER A 174 -4.38 8.82 9.03
C SER A 174 -4.47 9.72 10.26
N VAL A 175 -4.79 11.00 10.10
CA VAL A 175 -4.89 11.94 11.23
C VAL A 175 -6.16 11.76 12.07
N PRO A 176 -7.36 11.50 11.50
CA PRO A 176 -8.59 11.47 12.31
C PRO A 176 -8.58 10.49 13.50
N PRO A 177 -8.00 9.28 13.42
CA PRO A 177 -7.88 8.39 14.59
C PRO A 177 -7.06 8.97 15.75
N LEU A 178 -6.18 9.94 15.48
CA LEU A 178 -5.43 10.66 16.54
C LEU A 178 -6.28 11.76 17.19
N LEU A 179 -7.33 12.22 16.52
CA LEU A 179 -8.21 13.31 16.96
C LEU A 179 -9.57 12.80 17.47
N GLY A 180 -9.75 11.49 17.61
CA GLY A 180 -10.94 10.88 18.20
C GLY A 180 -12.00 10.42 17.19
N TRP A 181 -11.75 10.49 15.87
CA TRP A 181 -12.56 9.79 14.88
C TRP A 181 -11.90 8.47 14.52
N SER A 182 -12.39 7.39 15.13
CA SER A 182 -11.67 6.14 15.37
C SER A 182 -10.47 6.28 16.32
N ARG A 183 -9.62 5.26 16.39
CA ARG A 183 -8.40 5.20 17.19
C ARG A 183 -7.45 4.13 16.66
N TYR A 184 -6.16 4.25 16.95
CA TYR A 184 -5.16 3.23 16.67
C TYR A 184 -5.05 2.25 17.85
N ILE A 185 -5.26 0.97 17.59
CA ILE A 185 -5.20 -0.11 18.58
C ILE A 185 -4.45 -1.32 18.01
N PRO A 186 -3.98 -2.25 18.86
CA PRO A 186 -3.38 -3.49 18.37
C PRO A 186 -4.42 -4.35 17.63
N GLU A 187 -4.05 -4.86 16.47
CA GLU A 187 -4.90 -5.62 15.55
C GLU A 187 -4.43 -7.08 15.42
N GLY A 188 -5.37 -7.96 15.05
CA GLY A 188 -5.10 -9.39 14.87
C GLY A 188 -4.47 -10.04 16.10
N LEU A 189 -3.34 -10.72 15.93
CA LEU A 189 -2.54 -11.31 17.01
C LEU A 189 -1.93 -10.27 17.98
N GLN A 190 -2.38 -9.01 17.94
CA GLN A 190 -2.02 -7.93 18.86
C GLN A 190 -0.52 -7.58 18.83
N CYS A 191 0.14 -7.84 17.70
CA CYS A 191 1.56 -7.54 17.46
C CYS A 191 1.78 -6.49 16.36
N SER A 192 0.70 -5.96 15.79
CA SER A 192 0.65 -4.87 14.81
C SER A 192 -0.43 -3.89 15.28
N CYS A 193 -0.36 -2.63 14.89
CA CYS A 193 -1.40 -1.65 15.18
C CYS A 193 -2.06 -1.13 13.90
N GLY A 194 -3.32 -0.75 14.05
CA GLY A 194 -4.13 -0.27 12.95
C GLY A 194 -5.37 0.46 13.47
N PRO A 195 -6.14 1.10 12.58
CA PRO A 195 -7.41 1.68 12.97
C PRO A 195 -8.37 0.66 13.61
N ASP A 196 -9.28 1.13 14.45
CA ASP A 196 -10.22 0.28 15.16
C ASP A 196 -11.44 -0.03 14.29
N TRP A 197 -11.43 -1.19 13.65
CA TRP A 197 -12.58 -1.79 12.95
C TRP A 197 -13.38 -2.77 13.80
N TYR A 198 -12.90 -3.10 15.02
CA TYR A 198 -13.47 -4.17 15.84
C TYR A 198 -14.61 -3.69 16.73
N THR A 199 -14.43 -2.51 17.32
CA THR A 199 -15.39 -2.01 18.30
C THR A 199 -16.42 -1.10 17.65
N THR A 200 -17.68 -1.25 18.06
CA THR A 200 -18.84 -0.56 17.50
C THR A 200 -19.65 0.09 18.62
N ASN A 201 -20.52 1.05 18.28
CA ASN A 201 -21.37 1.76 19.25
C ASN A 201 -20.58 2.38 20.43
N ASN A 202 -19.52 3.12 20.12
CA ASN A 202 -18.64 3.78 21.09
C ASN A 202 -18.45 5.27 20.75
N LYS A 203 -17.77 6.02 21.63
CA LYS A 203 -17.52 7.45 21.45
C LYS A 203 -16.67 7.84 20.22
N TYR A 204 -15.97 6.89 19.61
CA TYR A 204 -15.03 7.12 18.51
C TYR A 204 -15.68 7.03 17.13
N ASN A 205 -16.95 6.62 17.03
CA ASN A 205 -17.69 6.51 15.77
C ASN A 205 -16.95 5.65 14.72
N ASN A 206 -16.33 4.54 15.15
CA ASN A 206 -15.51 3.65 14.31
C ASN A 206 -16.22 3.24 13.01
N GLU A 207 -17.53 2.96 13.04
CA GLU A 207 -18.23 2.45 11.86
C GLU A 207 -18.23 3.48 10.72
N SER A 208 -18.47 4.75 11.05
CA SER A 208 -18.42 5.84 10.07
C SER A 208 -17.02 6.02 9.47
N TYR A 209 -15.99 5.84 10.29
CA TYR A 209 -14.60 5.92 9.85
C TYR A 209 -14.21 4.75 8.93
N VAL A 210 -14.63 3.52 9.26
CA VAL A 210 -14.40 2.35 8.39
C VAL A 210 -15.10 2.52 7.04
N MET A 211 -16.33 3.03 7.02
CA MET A 211 -17.05 3.32 5.78
C MET A 211 -16.35 4.42 4.96
N PHE A 212 -15.84 5.47 5.63
CA PHE A 212 -15.02 6.48 4.99
C PHE A 212 -13.77 5.88 4.35
N LEU A 213 -13.01 5.06 5.07
CA LEU A 213 -11.83 4.39 4.52
C LEU A 213 -12.18 3.48 3.34
N PHE A 214 -13.28 2.72 3.43
CA PHE A 214 -13.69 1.88 2.30
C PHE A 214 -13.98 2.72 1.05
N CYS A 215 -14.79 3.78 1.17
CA CYS A 215 -15.16 4.62 0.04
C CYS A 215 -13.98 5.43 -0.51
N PHE A 216 -13.25 6.11 0.37
CA PHE A 216 -12.21 7.06 -0.01
C PHE A 216 -10.87 6.36 -0.29
N CYS A 217 -10.51 5.35 0.50
CA CYS A 217 -9.19 4.73 0.41
C CYS A 217 -9.16 3.44 -0.39
N PHE A 218 -10.29 2.79 -0.65
CA PHE A 218 -10.34 1.59 -1.49
C PHE A 218 -11.14 1.81 -2.77
N ALA A 219 -12.43 2.15 -2.67
CA ALA A 219 -13.34 2.22 -3.81
C ALA A 219 -12.93 3.31 -4.80
N ALA A 220 -12.71 4.55 -4.36
CA ALA A 220 -12.35 5.65 -5.25
C ALA A 220 -11.02 5.39 -6.01
N PRO A 221 -9.90 5.03 -5.37
CA PRO A 221 -8.66 4.69 -6.08
C PRO A 221 -8.82 3.50 -7.01
N PHE A 222 -9.52 2.44 -6.59
CA PHE A 222 -9.76 1.27 -7.42
C PHE A 222 -10.57 1.61 -8.67
N THR A 223 -11.65 2.38 -8.53
CA THR A 223 -12.45 2.86 -9.67
C THR A 223 -11.61 3.72 -10.62
N THR A 224 -10.76 4.61 -10.10
CA THR A 224 -9.83 5.39 -10.92
C THR A 224 -8.88 4.49 -11.70
N ILE A 225 -8.27 3.50 -11.04
CA ILE A 225 -7.34 2.55 -11.67
C ILE A 225 -8.03 1.78 -12.79
N ILE A 226 -9.22 1.20 -12.51
CA ILE A 226 -9.98 0.43 -13.50
C ILE A 226 -10.37 1.31 -14.69
N PHE A 227 -10.95 2.49 -14.45
CA PHE A 227 -11.34 3.40 -15.52
C PHE A 227 -10.15 3.78 -16.41
N CYS A 228 -9.05 4.26 -15.81
CA CYS A 228 -7.88 4.72 -16.55
C CYS A 228 -7.25 3.59 -17.38
N TYR A 229 -7.10 2.41 -16.79
CA TYR A 229 -6.51 1.28 -17.48
C TYR A 229 -7.43 0.64 -18.51
N SER A 230 -8.74 0.59 -18.30
CA SER A 230 -9.68 0.16 -19.35
C SER A 230 -9.55 1.04 -20.59
N GLN A 231 -9.54 2.37 -20.42
CA GLN A 231 -9.36 3.32 -21.52
C GLN A 231 -7.98 3.19 -22.19
N LEU A 232 -6.93 2.97 -21.40
CA LEU A 232 -5.58 2.71 -21.88
C LEU A 232 -5.52 1.47 -22.78
N LEU A 233 -6.07 0.35 -22.32
CA LEU A 233 -6.08 -0.91 -23.07
C LEU A 233 -6.90 -0.81 -24.35
N VAL A 234 -8.05 -0.13 -24.31
CA VAL A 234 -8.86 0.11 -25.52
C VAL A 234 -8.06 0.94 -26.54
N THR A 235 -7.42 2.01 -26.10
CA THR A 235 -6.60 2.87 -26.98
C THR A 235 -5.44 2.10 -27.58
N LEU A 236 -4.67 1.37 -26.77
CA LEU A 236 -3.53 0.59 -27.24
C LEU A 236 -3.94 -0.50 -28.23
N LYS A 237 -5.08 -1.17 -28.01
CA LYS A 237 -5.61 -2.15 -28.96
C LYS A 237 -6.03 -1.51 -30.29
N MET A 238 -6.61 -0.31 -30.27
CA MET A 238 -6.94 0.42 -31.50
C MET A 238 -5.68 0.80 -32.28
N VAL A 239 -4.66 1.34 -31.60
CA VAL A 239 -3.38 1.70 -32.24
C VAL A 239 -2.66 0.47 -32.79
N ALA A 240 -2.63 -0.62 -32.02
CA ALA A 240 -2.04 -1.89 -32.47
C ALA A 240 -2.78 -2.45 -33.70
N LYS A 241 -4.11 -2.35 -33.75
CA LYS A 241 -4.88 -2.77 -34.93
C LYS A 241 -4.62 -1.88 -36.15
N ALA A 242 -4.50 -0.56 -35.95
CA ALA A 242 -4.18 0.38 -37.02
C ALA A 242 -2.76 0.18 -37.57
N GLN A 243 -1.81 -0.23 -36.72
CA GLN A 243 -0.43 -0.55 -37.07
C GLN A 243 -0.17 -2.06 -37.00
N ALA A 244 -1.01 -2.86 -37.67
CA ALA A 244 -0.93 -4.32 -37.61
C ALA A 244 0.42 -4.88 -38.09
N GLU A 245 1.10 -4.18 -39.01
CA GLU A 245 2.39 -4.59 -39.57
C GLU A 245 3.59 -4.27 -38.64
N SER A 246 3.40 -3.41 -37.64
CA SER A 246 4.47 -2.99 -36.72
C SER A 246 4.63 -3.99 -35.57
N ALA A 247 5.59 -4.90 -35.70
CA ALA A 247 5.94 -5.86 -34.64
C ALA A 247 6.34 -5.16 -33.33
N SER A 248 6.97 -3.98 -33.39
CA SER A 248 7.31 -3.19 -32.21
C SER A 248 6.09 -2.64 -31.50
N THR A 249 5.06 -2.18 -32.24
CA THR A 249 3.80 -1.67 -31.66
C THR A 249 3.04 -2.81 -30.97
N GLN A 250 2.96 -4.00 -31.60
CA GLN A 250 2.34 -5.17 -30.99
C GLN A 250 3.05 -5.61 -29.70
N LYS A 251 4.39 -5.60 -29.71
CA LYS A 251 5.18 -5.93 -28.53
C LYS A 251 4.94 -4.95 -27.39
N ALA A 252 4.91 -3.65 -27.69
CA ALA A 252 4.65 -2.61 -26.71
C ALA A 252 3.24 -2.72 -26.10
N GLU A 253 2.21 -2.98 -26.90
CA GLU A 253 0.84 -3.25 -26.42
C GLU A 253 0.84 -4.42 -25.43
N LYS A 254 1.43 -5.55 -25.82
CA LYS A 254 1.45 -6.76 -24.97
C LYS A 254 2.20 -6.53 -23.66
N GLU A 255 3.33 -5.81 -23.71
CA GLU A 255 4.09 -5.46 -22.51
C GLU A 255 3.27 -4.57 -21.57
N VAL A 256 2.65 -3.51 -22.08
CA VAL A 256 1.82 -2.61 -21.27
C VAL A 256 0.59 -3.33 -20.71
N THR A 257 -0.09 -4.15 -21.52
CA THR A 257 -1.23 -4.95 -21.07
C THR A 257 -0.84 -5.88 -19.92
N ARG A 258 0.31 -6.58 -20.03
CA ARG A 258 0.83 -7.41 -18.94
C ARG A 258 1.10 -6.58 -17.68
N MET A 259 1.69 -5.39 -17.83
CA MET A 259 1.97 -4.51 -16.69
C MET A 259 0.69 -4.12 -15.95
N VAL A 260 -0.31 -3.66 -16.69
CA VAL A 260 -1.61 -3.24 -16.15
C VAL A 260 -2.27 -4.39 -15.37
N VAL A 261 -2.31 -5.60 -15.95
CA VAL A 261 -2.92 -6.76 -15.29
C VAL A 261 -2.21 -7.09 -13.97
N VAL A 262 -0.88 -7.13 -13.98
CA VAL A 262 -0.09 -7.42 -12.78
C VAL A 262 -0.28 -6.35 -11.69
N MET A 263 -0.37 -5.07 -12.08
CA MET A 263 -0.62 -3.97 -11.16
C MET A 263 -2.01 -4.05 -10.51
N VAL A 264 -3.06 -4.32 -11.29
CA VAL A 264 -4.44 -4.48 -10.78
C VAL A 264 -4.53 -5.70 -9.86
N LEU A 265 -3.96 -6.83 -10.25
CA LEU A 265 -3.93 -8.03 -9.40
C LEU A 265 -3.16 -7.77 -8.11
N GLY A 266 -2.01 -7.09 -8.17
CA GLY A 266 -1.24 -6.73 -6.98
C GLY A 266 -2.03 -5.84 -6.02
N PHE A 267 -2.76 -4.85 -6.54
CA PHE A 267 -3.67 -4.02 -5.75
C PHE A 267 -4.74 -4.87 -5.04
N LEU A 268 -5.42 -5.74 -5.78
CA LEU A 268 -6.50 -6.55 -5.23
C LEU A 268 -6.00 -7.53 -4.17
N VAL A 269 -4.91 -8.25 -4.44
CA VAL A 269 -4.35 -9.25 -3.51
C VAL A 269 -3.98 -8.63 -2.17
N CYS A 270 -3.57 -7.37 -2.15
CA CYS A 270 -2.98 -6.77 -0.94
C CYS A 270 -3.94 -5.87 -0.18
N TRP A 271 -4.88 -5.24 -0.87
CA TRP A 271 -5.83 -4.31 -0.26
C TRP A 271 -7.25 -4.87 -0.14
N MET A 272 -7.68 -5.72 -1.08
CA MET A 272 -9.05 -6.28 -1.05
C MET A 272 -9.28 -7.15 0.19
N PRO A 273 -8.37 -8.07 0.61
CA PRO A 273 -8.61 -8.85 1.83
C PRO A 273 -8.82 -7.97 3.06
N TYR A 274 -8.07 -6.88 3.17
CA TYR A 274 -8.14 -5.96 4.30
C TYR A 274 -9.46 -5.16 4.30
N ALA A 275 -9.80 -4.59 3.15
CA ALA A 275 -11.05 -3.84 2.97
C ALA A 275 -12.28 -4.73 3.18
N SER A 276 -12.29 -5.93 2.60
CA SER A 276 -13.38 -6.89 2.75
C SER A 276 -13.52 -7.38 4.20
N PHE A 277 -12.40 -7.63 4.89
CA PHE A 277 -12.43 -8.01 6.30
C PHE A 277 -13.01 -6.87 7.17
N ALA A 278 -12.53 -5.64 7.00
CA ALA A 278 -13.03 -4.49 7.74
C ALA A 278 -14.54 -4.26 7.54
N LEU A 279 -15.01 -4.35 6.29
CA LEU A 279 -16.45 -4.26 5.98
C LEU A 279 -17.25 -5.42 6.60
N TRP A 280 -16.72 -6.63 6.56
CA TRP A 280 -17.40 -7.79 7.13
C TRP A 280 -17.57 -7.62 8.64
N VAL A 281 -16.54 -7.17 9.36
CA VAL A 281 -16.59 -6.93 10.82
C VAL A 281 -17.65 -5.88 11.16
N VAL A 282 -17.71 -4.76 10.41
CA VAL A 282 -18.70 -3.69 10.66
C VAL A 282 -20.14 -4.13 10.38
N ASN A 283 -20.34 -5.01 9.38
CA ASN A 283 -21.67 -5.51 9.01
C ASN A 283 -22.13 -6.71 9.86
N ASN A 284 -21.22 -7.48 10.46
CA ASN A 284 -21.53 -8.70 11.22
C ASN A 284 -21.21 -8.51 12.72
N ARG A 285 -21.77 -7.46 13.31
CA ARG A 285 -21.46 -7.04 14.67
C ARG A 285 -21.78 -8.14 15.70
N GLY A 286 -20.89 -8.31 16.66
CA GLY A 286 -21.04 -9.29 17.74
C GLY A 286 -20.77 -10.75 17.33
N GLN A 287 -20.51 -11.02 16.04
CA GLN A 287 -20.06 -12.34 15.60
C GLN A 287 -18.63 -12.59 16.05
N LYS A 288 -18.37 -13.79 16.56
CA LYS A 288 -17.02 -14.23 16.89
C LYS A 288 -16.28 -14.57 15.60
N PHE A 289 -15.05 -14.08 15.46
CA PHE A 289 -14.17 -14.42 14.36
C PHE A 289 -12.79 -14.79 14.90
N ASP A 290 -12.05 -15.60 14.14
CA ASP A 290 -10.67 -15.93 14.47
C ASP A 290 -9.76 -14.72 14.14
N LEU A 291 -9.02 -14.22 15.12
CA LEU A 291 -8.11 -13.08 14.96
C LEU A 291 -6.93 -13.37 14.03
N ARG A 292 -6.63 -14.63 13.74
CA ARG A 292 -5.68 -14.99 12.68
C ARG A 292 -6.17 -14.50 11.31
N LEU A 293 -7.49 -14.48 11.09
CA LEU A 293 -8.11 -13.95 9.87
C LEU A 293 -8.02 -12.41 9.78
N ALA A 294 -7.77 -11.71 10.89
CA ALA A 294 -7.48 -10.27 10.87
C ALA A 294 -5.98 -9.99 10.64
N THR A 295 -5.12 -10.92 11.07
CA THR A 295 -3.66 -10.76 10.94
C THR A 295 -3.19 -10.96 9.50
N LEU A 296 -3.73 -11.95 8.79
CA LEU A 296 -3.34 -12.25 7.41
C LEU A 296 -3.55 -11.05 6.47
N PRO A 297 -4.72 -10.38 6.43
CA PRO A 297 -4.92 -9.19 5.62
C PRO A 297 -3.99 -8.02 5.98
N SER A 298 -3.70 -7.80 7.27
CA SER A 298 -2.75 -6.76 7.69
C SER A 298 -1.33 -7.04 7.20
N CYS A 299 -0.89 -8.30 7.27
CA CYS A 299 0.42 -8.70 6.75
C CYS A 299 0.49 -8.57 5.21
N LEU A 300 -0.58 -8.92 4.49
CA LEU A 300 -0.65 -8.77 3.04
C LEU A 300 -0.62 -7.31 2.59
N SER A 301 -1.29 -6.41 3.32
CA SER A 301 -1.22 -4.98 3.00
C SER A 301 0.19 -4.42 3.22
N LYS A 302 0.89 -4.85 4.28
CA LYS A 302 2.31 -4.49 4.52
C LYS A 302 3.26 -5.07 3.46
N ALA A 303 2.93 -6.21 2.84
CA ALA A 303 3.71 -6.78 1.74
C ALA A 303 3.78 -5.87 0.51
N SER A 304 2.91 -4.86 0.42
CA SER A 304 2.94 -3.82 -0.61
C SER A 304 4.18 -2.98 -0.65
N THR A 305 4.92 -2.91 0.44
CA THR A 305 6.24 -2.29 0.47
C THR A 305 7.26 -3.02 -0.40
N VAL A 306 7.09 -4.31 -0.65
CA VAL A 306 7.99 -5.14 -1.47
C VAL A 306 7.46 -5.32 -2.88
N TYR A 307 6.23 -5.79 -3.04
CA TYR A 307 5.75 -6.17 -4.38
C TYR A 307 5.54 -4.95 -5.28
N ASN A 308 5.12 -3.80 -4.75
CA ASN A 308 4.90 -2.60 -5.57
C ASN A 308 6.21 -2.20 -6.28
N PRO A 309 7.34 -1.96 -5.58
CA PRO A 309 8.62 -1.69 -6.24
C PRO A 309 9.07 -2.81 -7.16
N VAL A 310 8.89 -4.08 -6.80
CA VAL A 310 9.22 -5.22 -7.68
C VAL A 310 8.50 -5.07 -9.02
N ILE A 311 7.18 -4.86 -9.00
CA ILE A 311 6.39 -4.63 -10.21
C ILE A 311 6.98 -3.46 -11.01
N TYR A 312 7.22 -2.30 -10.40
CA TYR A 312 7.73 -1.14 -11.13
C TYR A 312 9.15 -1.30 -11.67
N VAL A 313 10.06 -1.89 -10.89
CA VAL A 313 11.46 -2.08 -11.24
C VAL A 313 11.61 -3.12 -12.33
N PHE A 314 10.90 -4.25 -12.26
CA PHE A 314 11.02 -5.31 -13.28
C PHE A 314 10.33 -4.94 -14.59
N LEU A 315 9.27 -4.12 -14.52
CA LEU A 315 8.45 -3.79 -15.67
C LEU A 315 8.88 -2.49 -16.36
N ASN A 316 9.52 -1.55 -15.66
CA ASN A 316 10.13 -0.39 -16.30
C ASN A 316 11.55 -0.71 -16.76
N LYS A 317 11.72 -1.00 -18.06
CA LYS A 317 13.01 -1.37 -18.67
C LYS A 317 14.11 -0.34 -18.35
N GLN A 318 13.80 0.96 -18.35
CA GLN A 318 14.78 2.01 -18.06
C GLN A 318 15.29 1.92 -16.61
N PHE A 319 14.38 1.71 -15.66
CA PHE A 319 14.71 1.52 -14.25
C PHE A 319 15.49 0.23 -14.03
N ARG A 320 15.03 -0.88 -14.61
CA ARG A 320 15.69 -2.19 -14.53
C ARG A 320 17.13 -2.12 -14.97
N THR A 321 17.40 -1.57 -16.15
CA THR A 321 18.76 -1.45 -16.69
C THR A 321 19.63 -0.58 -15.77
N CYS A 322 19.13 0.56 -15.29
CA CYS A 322 19.89 1.40 -14.37
C CYS A 322 20.18 0.71 -13.02
N MET A 323 19.23 -0.05 -12.48
CA MET A 323 19.44 -0.78 -11.22
C MET A 323 20.43 -1.92 -11.40
N LEU A 324 20.37 -2.67 -12.50
CA LEU A 324 21.35 -3.72 -12.81
C LEU A 324 22.76 -3.14 -12.96
N ASN A 325 22.89 -2.03 -13.69
CA ASN A 325 24.17 -1.34 -13.86
C ASN A 325 24.74 -0.85 -12.50
N MET A 326 23.87 -0.37 -11.61
CA MET A 326 24.28 0.08 -10.27
C MET A 326 24.74 -1.08 -9.37
N LEU A 327 24.15 -2.27 -9.56
CA LEU A 327 24.52 -3.49 -8.83
C LEU A 327 25.72 -4.22 -9.45
N GLY A 328 26.33 -3.67 -10.51
CA GLY A 328 27.43 -4.32 -11.22
C GLY A 328 27.02 -5.57 -12.02
N MET A 329 25.71 -5.76 -12.21
CA MET A 329 25.11 -6.87 -12.98
C MET A 329 24.65 -6.43 -14.37
N GLY A 330 25.04 -5.22 -14.79
CA GLY A 330 24.78 -4.74 -16.13
C GLY A 330 25.78 -5.36 -17.10
N ASP A 331 25.28 -5.99 -18.17
CA ASP A 331 26.06 -6.08 -19.40
C ASP A 331 26.40 -4.64 -19.79
N GLY A 332 27.67 -4.36 -20.09
CA GLY A 332 28.21 -3.01 -20.32
C GLY A 332 27.64 -2.28 -21.55
N GLU A 333 26.32 -2.24 -21.71
CA GLU A 333 25.61 -1.42 -22.67
C GLU A 333 25.87 0.04 -22.33
N GLU A 334 26.81 0.62 -23.08
CA GLU A 334 26.94 2.04 -23.32
C GLU A 334 25.59 2.70 -23.58
N GLU A 335 25.52 4.00 -23.30
CA GLU A 335 24.36 4.88 -23.34
C GLU A 335 23.47 4.73 -24.59
N VAL A 336 22.59 3.73 -24.63
CA VAL A 336 21.45 3.76 -25.54
C VAL A 336 20.44 4.70 -24.91
N SER A 337 20.50 5.96 -25.33
CA SER A 337 19.42 6.94 -25.21
C SER A 337 18.16 6.37 -25.83
N THR A 338 17.42 5.56 -25.05
CA THR A 338 16.02 5.29 -25.34
C THR A 338 15.27 6.55 -24.96
N THR A 339 15.29 7.51 -25.87
CA THR A 339 14.23 8.52 -26.01
C THR A 339 12.92 7.77 -25.79
N GLN A 340 12.05 8.31 -24.92
CA GLN A 340 10.72 7.77 -24.62
C GLN A 340 10.10 7.04 -25.83
N SER A 341 10.25 5.71 -25.89
CA SER A 341 9.73 4.92 -27.01
C SER A 341 8.24 4.62 -26.84
N VAL A 342 7.50 5.62 -26.35
CA VAL A 342 6.03 5.69 -26.35
C VAL A 342 5.54 7.01 -26.97
N THR A 343 6.43 7.90 -27.43
CA THR A 343 6.02 9.20 -28.02
C THR A 343 6.17 9.31 -29.53
N GLU A 344 6.65 8.29 -30.25
CA GLU A 344 6.57 8.24 -31.73
C GLU A 344 5.26 7.63 -32.26
N VAL A 345 4.14 7.90 -31.60
CA VAL A 345 2.81 7.77 -32.23
C VAL A 345 2.20 9.14 -32.54
N SER A 346 2.83 10.25 -32.12
CA SER A 346 2.29 11.61 -32.31
C SER A 346 2.72 12.33 -33.60
N LYS A 347 3.32 11.64 -34.59
CA LYS A 347 3.77 12.29 -35.85
C LYS A 347 2.99 11.92 -37.11
N VAL A 348 1.84 11.26 -37.01
CA VAL A 348 0.97 11.08 -38.18
C VAL A 348 -0.42 11.58 -37.83
N GLY A 349 -0.65 12.87 -38.12
CA GLY A 349 -2.01 13.40 -38.18
C GLY A 349 -2.79 12.76 -39.33
N PRO A 350 -4.13 12.73 -39.27
CA PRO A 350 -4.94 12.25 -40.39
C PRO A 350 -4.75 13.18 -41.60
N ALA A 351 -4.43 12.60 -42.75
CA ALA A 351 -4.66 13.22 -44.04
C ALA A 351 -6.15 13.15 -44.39
#